data_AF-A0A285Z1U4-F1
#
_entry.id   AF-A0A285Z1U4-F1
#
_cell.length_a   1.000
_cell.length_b   1.000
_cell.length_c   1.000
_cell.angle_alpha   90.00
_cell.angle_beta   90.00
_cell.angle_gamma   90.00
#
_symmetry.space_group_name_H-M   'P 1'
#
loop_
_entity.id
_entity.type
_entity.pdbx_description
1 polymer ?
#
loop_
_entity_poly.entity_id
_entity_poly.type
_entity_poly.pdbx_seq_one_letter_code
_entity_poly.pdbx_strand_id
1 'polypeptide(L)' 'MLEWRSRFLAEGTLDEDAYDEALRSAGVLEQAGEISTLEWIELVRLANTALLHVR' A
#
# COMPACT_ATOMS: atom_id res chain seq x y z
N MET A 1 0.30 9.77 -3.61
CA MET A 1 0.83 9.38 -2.27
C MET A 1 -0.16 9.60 -1.12
N LEU A 2 -0.70 10.82 -0.92
CA LEU A 2 -1.58 11.13 0.23
C LEU A 2 -2.92 10.36 0.18
N GLU A 3 -3.53 10.27 -1.00
CA GLU A 3 -4.79 9.53 -1.21
C GLU A 3 -4.64 8.03 -0.98
N TRP A 4 -3.55 7.42 -1.49
CA TRP A 4 -3.26 6.00 -1.27
C TRP A 4 -3.13 5.70 0.23
N ARG A 5 -2.39 6.53 0.97
CA ARG A 5 -2.22 6.38 2.43
C ARG A 5 -3.54 6.53 3.17
N SER A 6 -4.36 7.51 2.79
CA SER A 6 -5.70 7.68 3.39
C SER A 6 -6.61 6.50 3.10
N ARG A 7 -6.47 5.85 1.94
CA ARG A 7 -7.31 4.72 1.54
C ARG A 7 -6.95 3.43 2.28
N PHE A 8 -5.66 3.13 2.39
CA PHE A 8 -5.20 1.81 2.88
C PHE A 8 -4.66 1.84 4.31
N LEU A 9 -4.31 3.01 4.87
CA LEU A 9 -3.67 3.10 6.18
C LEU A 9 -4.44 3.96 7.19
N ALA A 10 -5.67 4.39 6.87
CA ALA A 10 -6.46 5.21 7.80
C ALA A 10 -6.83 4.48 9.10
N GLU A 11 -7.18 3.19 9.01
CA GLU A 11 -7.54 2.37 10.18
C GLU A 11 -6.33 1.64 10.80
N GLY A 12 -5.14 1.79 10.21
CA GLY A 12 -3.88 1.27 10.74
C GLY A 12 -3.64 -0.23 10.56
N THR A 13 -4.65 -0.98 10.09
CA THR A 13 -4.53 -2.41 9.79
C THR A 13 -5.19 -2.78 8.47
N LEU A 14 -4.60 -3.73 7.75
CA LEU A 14 -5.10 -4.30 6.51
C LEU A 14 -5.39 -5.79 6.72
N ASP A 15 -6.55 -6.26 6.25
CA ASP A 15 -6.76 -7.68 6.00
C ASP A 15 -6.05 -8.11 4.69
N GLU A 16 -6.09 -9.41 4.37
CA GLU A 16 -5.40 -9.95 3.19
C GLU A 16 -5.93 -9.34 1.87
N ASP A 17 -7.25 -9.16 1.74
CA ASP A 17 -7.86 -8.59 0.53
C ASP A 17 -7.49 -7.11 0.34
N ALA A 18 -7.55 -6.33 1.42
CA ALA A 18 -7.18 -4.92 1.40
C ALA A 18 -5.67 -4.74 1.19
N TYR A 19 -4.86 -5.66 1.69
CA TYR A 19 -3.42 -5.70 1.42
C TYR A 19 -3.12 -5.97 -0.05
N ASP A 20 -3.76 -6.96 -0.66
CA ASP A 20 -3.60 -7.26 -2.09
C ASP A 20 -4.07 -6.10 -2.98
N GLU A 21 -5.14 -5.41 -2.59
CA GLU A 21 -5.59 -4.19 -3.27
C GLU A 21 -4.58 -3.05 -3.11
N ALA A 22 -4.00 -2.86 -1.92
CA ALA A 22 -2.99 -1.86 -1.64
C ALA A 22 -1.75 -2.07 -2.53
N LEU A 23 -1.26 -3.31 -2.66
CA LEU A 23 -0.13 -3.67 -3.51
C LEU A 23 -0.40 -3.40 -4.99
N ARG A 24 -1.55 -3.84 -5.51
CA ARG A 24 -1.93 -3.58 -6.90
C ARG A 24 -2.05 -2.08 -7.17
N SER A 25 -2.68 -1.34 -6.27
CA SER A 25 -2.82 0.11 -6.41
C SER A 25 -1.46 0.82 -6.41
N ALA A 26 -0.54 0.42 -5.54
CA ALA A 26 0.82 0.98 -5.52
C ALA A 26 1.58 0.67 -6.82
N GLY A 27 1.43 -0.54 -7.37
CA GLY A 27 2.06 -0.92 -8.64
C GLY A 27 1.53 -0.13 -9.84
N VAL A 28 0.23 0.17 -9.89
CA VAL A 28 -0.35 1.03 -10.94
C VAL A 28 0.22 2.45 -10.89
N LEU A 29 0.40 3.02 -9.70
CA LEU A 29 0.97 4.35 -9.54
C LEU A 29 2.42 4.43 -10.04
N GLU A 30 3.22 3.41 -9.77
CA GLU A 30 4.62 3.35 -10.22
C GLU A 30 4.71 3.20 -11.75
N GLN A 31 3.91 2.30 -12.33
CA GLN A 31 3.85 2.11 -13.79
C GLN A 31 3.35 3.34 -14.54
N ALA A 32 2.45 4.12 -13.93
CA ALA A 32 1.97 5.39 -14.47
C ALA A 32 3.01 6.53 -14.34
N GLY A 33 4.09 6.33 -13.59
CA GLY A 33 5.10 7.36 -13.29
C GLY A 33 4.65 8.40 -12.27
N GLU A 34 3.53 8.16 -11.57
CA GLU A 34 2.97 9.04 -10.53
C GLU A 34 3.78 8.97 -9.22
N ILE A 35 4.50 7.87 -9.01
CA ILE A 35 5.49 7.70 -7.95
C ILE A 35 6.74 7.02 -8.51
N SER A 36 7.89 7.32 -7.93
CA SER A 36 9.14 6.63 -8.22
C SER A 36 9.14 5.20 -7.66
N THR A 37 10.05 4.37 -8.18
CA THR A 37 10.28 3.02 -7.64
C THR A 37 10.67 3.03 -6.15
N LEU A 38 11.38 4.05 -5.67
CA LEU A 38 11.70 4.18 -4.24
C LEU A 38 10.46 4.43 -3.39
N GLU A 39 9.58 5.33 -3.84
CA GLU A 39 8.31 5.60 -3.15
C GLU A 39 7.40 4.38 -3.18
N TRP A 40 7.39 3.62 -4.28
CA TRP A 40 6.66 2.34 -4.35
C TRP A 40 7.16 1.35 -3.29
N ILE A 41 8.49 1.19 -3.14
CA ILE A 41 9.07 0.33 -2.10
C ILE A 41 8.62 0.77 -0.70
N GLU A 42 8.56 2.08 -0.44
CA GLU A 42 8.07 2.60 0.83
C GLU A 42 6.59 2.29 1.06
N LEU A 43 5.74 2.41 0.04
CA LEU A 43 4.32 2.04 0.14
C LEU A 43 4.13 0.55 0.43
N VAL A 44 4.90 -0.32 -0.25
CA VAL A 44 4.87 -1.76 0.01
C VAL A 44 5.29 -2.07 1.44
N ARG A 45 6.35 -1.42 1.96
CA ARG A 45 6.77 -1.61 3.36
C ARG A 45 5.69 -1.19 4.36
N LEU A 46 4.98 -0.09 4.08
CA LEU A 46 3.88 0.36 4.92
C LEU A 46 2.71 -0.63 4.89
N ALA A 47 2.32 -1.13 3.71
CA ALA A 47 1.29 -2.15 3.58
C ALA A 47 1.67 -3.42 4.36
N ASN A 48 2.92 -3.88 4.25
CA ASN A 48 3.41 -5.08 4.98
C ASN A 48 3.35 -4.90 6.50
N THR A 49 3.59 -3.68 6.98
CA THR A 49 3.53 -3.36 8.42
C THR A 49 2.09 -3.29 8.91
N ALA A 50 1.17 -2.86 8.06
CA ALA A 50 -0.25 -2.78 8.37
C ALA A 50 -0.98 -4.13 8.22
N LEU A 51 -0.41 -5.11 7.52
CA LEU A 51 -1.03 -6.43 7.39
C LEU A 51 -1.24 -7.07 8.76
N LEU A 52 -2.51 -7.31 9.10
CA LEU A 52 -2.91 -8.05 10.30
C LEU A 52 -2.29 -9.44 10.21
N HIS A 53 -1.42 -9.76 11.16
CA HIS A 53 -0.95 -11.13 11.31
C HIS A 53 -2.13 -11.98 11.76
N VAL A 54 -2.71 -12.74 10.83
CA VAL A 54 -3.52 -13.91 11.17
C VAL A 54 -2.57 -14.83 11.95
N ARG A 55 -2.78 -14.89 13.26
CA ARG A 55 -2.09 -15.80 14.17
C ARG A 55 -2.64 -17.21 14.04
#